data_AF-A0A179SA41-F1
#
_entry.id   AF-A0A179SA41-F1
#
_cell.length_a   1.000
_cell.length_b   1.000
_cell.length_c   1.000
_cell.angle_alpha   90.00
_cell.angle_beta   90.00
_cell.angle_gamma   90.00
#
_symmetry.space_group_name_H-M   'P 1'
#
loop_
_entity.id
_entity.type
_entity.pdbx_description
1 polymer ?
#
loop_
_entity_poly.entity_id
_entity_poly.type
_entity_poly.pdbx_seq_one_letter_code
_entity_poly.pdbx_strand_id
1 'polypeptide(L)'
;MRPRPTALGTVLGTVLGVAALAAATLPGPARAQAQEQGRAQAQEGVQPPLPAQADALVAYVTKAINDHDIAAFERLVNWSGTRAQRKRLTLYQIRSGFGRPIRQASLEPMPEDGLADATSRGTLKANMPVTERLRVVFDEPPVEGDAPPTSVFLVGREAGAYRIALLVPTGPPRGK
;
A
#
# COMPACT_ATOMS: atom_id res chain seq x y z
N MET A 1 28.10 14.70 43.35
CA MET A 1 29.54 14.74 43.05
C MET A 1 29.81 13.91 41.79
N ARG A 2 30.54 14.49 40.85
CA ARG A 2 31.06 13.95 39.56
C ARG A 2 32.16 12.88 39.81
N PRO A 3 32.68 12.11 38.82
CA PRO A 3 32.77 12.46 37.39
C PRO A 3 32.61 11.35 36.32
N ARG A 4 32.49 11.83 35.08
CA ARG A 4 32.64 11.15 33.78
C ARG A 4 34.13 10.92 33.44
N PRO A 5 34.48 9.99 32.54
CA PRO A 5 35.72 10.07 31.78
C PRO A 5 35.51 10.48 30.31
N THR A 6 36.44 11.31 29.86
CA THR A 6 36.67 11.83 28.50
C THR A 6 38.06 11.36 28.07
N ALA A 7 38.24 10.90 26.83
CA ALA A 7 39.52 10.85 26.11
C ALA A 7 39.16 10.84 24.60
N LEU A 8 39.42 11.85 23.76
CA LEU A 8 40.66 12.54 23.34
C LEU A 8 41.69 11.62 22.66
N GLY A 9 41.90 11.87 21.37
CA GLY A 9 42.87 11.16 20.52
C GLY A 9 42.94 11.75 19.12
N THR A 10 43.52 12.95 19.00
CA THR A 10 43.94 13.60 17.76
C THR A 10 45.33 13.11 17.39
N VAL A 11 45.58 12.71 16.13
CA VAL A 11 46.93 12.80 15.54
C VAL A 11 46.82 13.31 14.10
N LEU A 12 47.36 14.52 13.91
CA LEU A 12 47.72 15.15 12.65
C LEU A 12 48.89 14.38 12.00
N GLY A 13 48.86 14.21 10.69
CA GLY A 13 50.01 13.74 9.92
C GLY A 13 50.00 14.32 8.52
N THR A 14 50.58 15.50 8.36
CA THR A 14 50.90 16.10 7.06
C THR A 14 52.37 15.81 6.75
N VAL A 15 52.66 15.15 5.63
CA VAL A 15 54.00 15.16 5.02
C VAL A 15 53.86 15.53 3.55
N LEU A 16 54.51 16.64 3.21
CA LEU A 16 54.78 17.14 1.87
C LEU A 16 55.86 16.27 1.20
N GLY A 17 55.70 15.96 -0.08
CA GLY A 17 56.75 15.34 -0.91
C GLY A 17 56.51 15.60 -2.39
N VAL A 18 57.49 16.20 -3.06
CA VAL A 18 57.43 16.82 -4.39
C VAL A 18 57.80 15.84 -5.51
N ALA A 19 57.05 15.92 -6.61
CA ALA A 19 57.32 15.65 -8.03
C ALA A 19 58.24 14.50 -8.50
N ALA A 20 57.71 13.71 -9.44
CA ALA A 20 58.44 13.26 -10.64
C ALA A 20 57.46 12.97 -11.79
N LEU A 21 57.70 13.59 -12.96
CA LEU A 21 57.09 13.26 -14.24
C LEU A 21 57.55 11.87 -14.71
N ALA A 22 56.62 11.02 -15.14
CA ALA A 22 56.86 10.02 -16.18
C ALA A 22 55.55 9.64 -16.86
N ALA A 23 55.49 9.88 -18.17
CA ALA A 23 54.41 9.48 -19.05
C ALA A 23 54.40 7.95 -19.23
N ALA A 24 53.22 7.34 -19.11
CA ALA A 24 52.91 6.05 -19.75
C ALA A 24 51.39 5.91 -19.89
N THR A 25 50.95 5.80 -21.14
CA THR A 25 49.60 5.57 -21.61
C THR A 25 49.10 4.16 -21.26
N LEU A 26 48.03 4.04 -20.47
CA LEU A 26 47.17 2.85 -20.40
C LEU A 26 45.71 3.29 -20.11
N PRO A 27 44.72 2.92 -20.95
CA PRO A 27 43.31 3.13 -20.63
C PRO A 27 42.82 1.96 -19.76
N GLY A 28 42.77 2.16 -18.45
CA GLY A 28 42.23 1.20 -17.47
C GLY A 28 40.98 1.75 -16.76
N PRO A 29 40.00 0.91 -16.38
CA PRO A 29 38.57 1.25 -16.38
C PRO A 29 38.12 2.00 -15.11
N ALA A 30 38.54 3.25 -14.93
CA ALA A 30 38.03 4.13 -13.87
C ALA A 30 36.67 4.78 -14.20
N ARG A 31 35.86 4.16 -15.07
CA ARG A 31 34.55 4.68 -15.52
C ARG A 31 33.35 3.83 -15.09
N ALA A 32 33.58 2.65 -14.52
CA ALA A 32 32.49 1.77 -14.09
C ALA A 32 31.83 2.22 -12.77
N GLN A 33 32.58 2.81 -11.83
CA GLN A 33 32.04 3.12 -10.50
C GLN A 33 31.26 4.44 -10.41
N ALA A 34 31.35 5.32 -11.41
CA ALA A 34 30.61 6.57 -11.45
C ALA A 34 29.19 6.44 -12.03
N GLN A 35 28.88 5.34 -12.74
CA GLN A 35 27.55 5.12 -13.33
C GLN A 35 26.59 4.31 -12.44
N GLU A 36 27.09 3.52 -11.49
CA GLU A 36 26.23 2.77 -10.56
C GLU A 36 25.70 3.63 -9.40
N GLN A 37 26.43 4.68 -9.00
CA GLN A 37 25.96 5.61 -7.96
C GLN A 37 24.88 6.59 -8.45
N GLY A 38 24.76 6.79 -9.77
CA GLY A 38 23.72 7.62 -10.39
C GLY A 38 22.42 6.88 -10.73
N ARG A 39 22.43 5.54 -10.82
CA ARG A 39 21.21 4.73 -11.06
C ARG A 39 20.44 4.40 -9.78
N ALA A 40 21.10 4.40 -8.62
CA ALA A 40 20.48 4.04 -7.35
C ALA A 40 19.72 5.19 -6.66
N GLN A 41 19.72 6.41 -7.22
CA GLN A 41 19.10 7.59 -6.60
C GLN A 41 18.03 8.28 -7.47
N ALA A 42 17.60 7.65 -8.57
CA ALA A 42 16.56 8.21 -9.47
C ALA A 42 15.25 7.40 -9.50
N GLN A 43 14.98 6.60 -8.48
CA GLN A 43 13.66 6.03 -8.23
C GLN A 43 13.15 6.47 -6.85
N GLU A 44 13.15 7.79 -6.62
CA GLU A 44 12.24 8.38 -5.64
C GLU A 44 10.81 8.20 -6.14
N GLY A 45 10.24 7.05 -5.79
CA GLY A 45 8.86 6.88 -5.34
C GLY A 45 7.76 7.65 -6.07
N VAL A 46 7.70 7.57 -7.41
CA VAL A 46 6.47 7.94 -8.13
C VAL A 46 5.43 6.88 -7.80
N GLN A 47 4.67 7.11 -6.73
CA GLN A 47 3.56 6.23 -6.37
C GLN A 47 2.53 6.28 -7.51
N PRO A 48 2.08 5.12 -8.02
CA PRO A 48 1.13 5.11 -9.11
C PRO A 48 -0.17 5.79 -8.66
N PRO A 49 -0.77 6.63 -9.51
CA PRO A 49 -1.98 7.38 -9.17
C PRO A 49 -3.13 6.43 -8.84
N LEU A 50 -4.06 6.90 -8.00
CA LEU A 50 -5.27 6.14 -7.69
C LEU A 50 -6.15 6.01 -8.96
N PRO A 51 -6.85 4.88 -9.13
CA PRO A 51 -7.65 4.63 -10.33
C PRO A 51 -8.86 5.56 -10.40
N ALA A 52 -9.04 6.28 -11.51
CA ALA A 52 -10.20 7.13 -11.75
C ALA A 52 -11.27 6.47 -12.63
N GLN A 53 -10.93 5.39 -13.32
CA GLN A 53 -11.81 4.64 -14.22
C GLN A 53 -12.12 3.25 -13.64
N ALA A 54 -13.29 2.71 -13.98
CA ALA A 54 -13.77 1.43 -13.44
C ALA A 54 -12.82 0.27 -13.79
N ASP A 55 -12.43 0.15 -15.06
CA ASP A 55 -11.50 -0.89 -15.51
C ASP A 55 -10.12 -0.75 -14.85
N ALA A 56 -9.68 0.49 -14.63
CA ALA A 56 -8.43 0.78 -13.92
C ALA A 56 -8.50 0.33 -12.45
N LEU A 57 -9.65 0.47 -11.78
CA LEU A 57 -9.85 -0.05 -10.41
C LEU A 57 -9.77 -1.57 -10.38
N VAL A 58 -10.46 -2.26 -11.30
CA VAL A 58 -10.44 -3.73 -11.39
C VAL A 58 -9.02 -4.24 -11.65
N ALA A 59 -8.31 -3.63 -12.60
CA ALA A 59 -6.92 -3.96 -12.91
C ALA A 59 -6.00 -3.71 -11.71
N TYR A 60 -6.17 -2.58 -11.03
CA TYR A 60 -5.37 -2.22 -9.86
C TYR A 60 -5.54 -3.23 -8.73
N VAL A 61 -6.78 -3.62 -8.40
CA VAL A 61 -7.05 -4.58 -7.32
C VAL A 61 -6.58 -5.98 -7.69
N THR A 62 -6.84 -6.43 -8.92
CA THR A 62 -6.35 -7.73 -9.43
C THR A 62 -4.83 -7.82 -9.32
N LYS A 63 -4.12 -6.78 -9.79
CA LYS A 63 -2.67 -6.69 -9.67
C LYS A 63 -2.21 -6.73 -8.21
N ALA A 64 -2.84 -5.95 -7.34
CA ALA A 64 -2.47 -5.91 -5.92
C ALA A 64 -2.66 -7.26 -5.21
N ILE A 65 -3.71 -8.01 -5.55
CA ILE A 65 -3.96 -9.34 -5.00
C ILE A 65 -2.92 -10.35 -5.49
N ASN A 66 -2.61 -10.34 -6.79
CA ASN A 66 -1.66 -11.27 -7.41
C ASN A 66 -0.21 -11.01 -6.94
N ASP A 67 0.18 -9.74 -6.84
CA ASP A 67 1.53 -9.34 -6.45
C ASP A 67 1.73 -9.29 -4.93
N HIS A 68 0.69 -9.60 -4.15
CA HIS A 68 0.67 -9.45 -2.69
C HIS A 68 1.00 -8.01 -2.23
N ASP A 69 0.65 -7.01 -3.04
CA ASP A 69 0.98 -5.61 -2.80
C ASP A 69 -0.01 -4.99 -1.80
N ILE A 70 0.31 -5.20 -0.52
CA ILE A 70 -0.48 -4.63 0.57
C ILE A 70 -0.48 -3.10 0.55
N ALA A 71 0.62 -2.46 0.17
CA ALA A 71 0.74 -1.02 0.17
C ALA A 71 -0.17 -0.40 -0.90
N ALA A 72 -0.28 -1.02 -2.08
CA ALA A 72 -1.23 -0.61 -3.10
C ALA A 72 -2.67 -0.71 -2.61
N PHE A 73 -3.03 -1.81 -1.94
CA PHE A 73 -4.38 -2.00 -1.40
C PHE A 73 -4.69 -1.00 -0.29
N GLU A 74 -3.75 -0.79 0.65
CA GLU A 74 -3.90 0.17 1.74
C GLU A 74 -4.15 1.60 1.26
N ARG A 75 -3.59 2.00 0.11
CA ARG A 75 -3.82 3.32 -0.49
C ARG A 75 -5.24 3.48 -1.02
N LEU A 76 -5.87 2.42 -1.54
CA LEU A 76 -7.25 2.48 -2.02
C LEU A 76 -8.26 2.68 -0.89
N VAL A 77 -7.97 2.14 0.30
CA VAL A 77 -8.92 2.18 1.42
C VAL A 77 -8.98 3.60 2.00
N ASN A 78 -10.19 4.13 2.13
CA ASN A 78 -10.44 5.32 2.92
C ASN A 78 -10.38 4.94 4.41
N TRP A 79 -9.34 5.40 5.12
CA TRP A 79 -9.15 5.14 6.55
C TRP A 79 -9.84 6.15 7.46
N SER A 80 -10.52 7.16 6.92
CA SER A 80 -11.20 8.18 7.71
C SER A 80 -12.20 7.55 8.68
N GLY A 81 -12.22 8.02 9.93
CA GLY A 81 -13.09 7.53 10.99
C GLY A 81 -12.80 6.09 11.48
N THR A 82 -11.75 5.44 11.00
CA THR A 82 -11.43 4.04 11.35
C THR A 82 -10.61 3.94 12.64
N ARG A 83 -10.97 3.01 13.52
CA ARG A 83 -10.18 2.69 14.73
C ARG A 83 -9.05 1.70 14.41
N ALA A 84 -7.99 1.69 15.21
CA ALA A 84 -6.83 0.81 15.00
C ALA A 84 -7.20 -0.68 14.89
N GLN A 85 -8.13 -1.16 15.72
CA GLN A 85 -8.61 -2.55 15.66
C GLN A 85 -9.30 -2.87 14.33
N ARG A 86 -10.17 -1.97 13.83
CA ARG A 86 -10.85 -2.13 12.54
C ARG A 86 -9.84 -2.13 11.39
N LYS A 87 -8.85 -1.23 11.41
CA LYS A 87 -7.75 -1.23 10.44
C LYS A 87 -7.06 -2.59 10.39
N ARG A 88 -6.65 -3.14 11.55
CA ARG A 88 -5.98 -4.46 11.62
C ARG A 88 -6.85 -5.58 11.03
N LEU A 89 -8.14 -5.61 11.37
CA LEU A 89 -9.08 -6.62 10.84
C LEU A 89 -9.26 -6.50 9.32
N THR A 90 -9.42 -5.28 8.81
CA THR A 90 -9.54 -5.03 7.36
C THR A 90 -8.28 -5.48 6.61
N LEU A 91 -7.09 -5.16 7.13
CA LEU A 91 -5.84 -5.61 6.51
C LEU A 91 -5.69 -7.14 6.54
N TYR A 92 -6.11 -7.79 7.62
CA TYR A 92 -6.13 -9.24 7.70
C TYR A 92 -7.07 -9.85 6.65
N GLN A 93 -8.27 -9.29 6.49
CA GLN A 93 -9.23 -9.73 5.46
C GLN A 93 -8.67 -9.55 4.05
N ILE A 94 -8.03 -8.40 3.75
CA ILE A 94 -7.38 -8.16 2.46
C ILE A 94 -6.28 -9.21 2.20
N ARG A 95 -5.40 -9.45 3.17
CA ARG A 95 -4.33 -10.44 3.05
C ARG A 95 -4.85 -11.85 2.85
N SER A 96 -6.02 -12.20 3.39
CA SER A 96 -6.60 -13.52 3.15
C SER A 96 -6.98 -13.76 1.70
N GLY A 97 -7.10 -12.71 0.88
CA GLY A 97 -7.31 -12.83 -0.57
C GLY A 97 -6.02 -13.02 -1.39
N PHE A 98 -4.85 -12.75 -0.82
CA PHE A 98 -3.58 -12.70 -1.54
C PHE A 98 -3.11 -14.09 -1.97
N GLY A 99 -2.61 -14.18 -3.21
CA GLY A 99 -2.10 -15.43 -3.80
C GLY A 99 -3.17 -16.42 -4.23
N ARG A 100 -4.44 -16.08 -4.01
CA ARG A 100 -5.58 -16.87 -4.47
C ARG A 100 -5.82 -16.57 -5.95
N PRO A 101 -5.95 -17.60 -6.81
CA PRO A 101 -6.23 -17.38 -8.21
C PRO A 101 -7.57 -16.67 -8.36
N ILE A 102 -7.63 -15.62 -9.16
CA ILE A 102 -8.85 -14.86 -9.41
C ILE A 102 -9.54 -15.42 -10.64
N ARG A 103 -10.79 -15.87 -10.49
CA ARG A 103 -11.65 -16.27 -11.60
C ARG A 103 -12.25 -15.07 -12.31
N GLN A 104 -12.74 -14.10 -11.53
CA GLN A 104 -13.40 -12.91 -12.04
C GLN A 104 -13.29 -11.76 -11.06
N ALA A 105 -13.08 -10.53 -11.57
CA ALA A 105 -13.22 -9.30 -10.80
C ALA A 105 -14.07 -8.30 -11.59
N SER A 106 -15.09 -7.73 -10.95
CA SER A 106 -16.04 -6.82 -11.60
C SER A 106 -16.53 -5.72 -10.65
N LEU A 107 -16.65 -4.50 -11.19
CA LEU A 107 -17.30 -3.39 -10.51
C LEU A 107 -18.80 -3.42 -10.86
N GLU A 108 -19.65 -3.55 -9.86
CA GLU A 108 -21.09 -3.64 -9.99
C GLU A 108 -21.77 -2.45 -9.29
N PRO A 109 -22.94 -1.98 -9.76
CA PRO A 109 -23.75 -1.04 -8.99
C PRO A 109 -24.06 -1.58 -7.60
N MET A 110 -24.03 -0.70 -6.60
CA MET A 110 -24.46 -1.08 -5.26
C MET A 110 -25.99 -1.29 -5.26
N PRO A 111 -26.53 -2.40 -4.74
CA PRO A 111 -27.98 -2.56 -4.59
C PRO A 111 -28.55 -1.45 -3.69
N GLU A 112 -29.80 -1.02 -3.95
CA GLU A 112 -30.45 0.07 -3.20
C GLU A 112 -30.41 -0.18 -1.68
N ASP A 113 -30.69 -1.41 -1.26
CA ASP A 113 -30.66 -1.83 0.15
C ASP A 113 -29.32 -2.44 0.59
N GLY A 114 -28.26 -2.33 -0.21
CA GLY A 114 -27.01 -3.05 0.00
C GLY A 114 -26.26 -2.70 1.30
N LEU A 115 -26.63 -1.59 1.95
CA LEU A 115 -26.10 -1.19 3.26
C LEU A 115 -27.13 -1.32 4.39
N ALA A 116 -28.40 -1.62 4.10
CA ALA A 116 -29.51 -1.53 5.05
C ALA A 116 -29.28 -2.39 6.29
N ASP A 117 -28.89 -3.65 6.13
CA ASP A 117 -28.63 -4.55 7.26
C ASP A 117 -27.50 -4.03 8.15
N ALA A 118 -26.42 -3.57 7.52
CA ALA A 118 -25.23 -3.13 8.22
C ALA A 118 -25.43 -1.80 8.97
N THR A 119 -26.35 -0.95 8.50
CA THR A 119 -26.67 0.35 9.11
C THR A 119 -27.95 0.34 9.95
N SER A 120 -28.77 -0.72 9.87
CA SER A 120 -30.08 -0.85 10.54
C SER A 120 -30.06 -0.51 12.03
N ARG A 121 -28.99 -0.90 12.74
CA ARG A 121 -28.82 -0.66 14.18
C ARG A 121 -28.40 0.78 14.52
N GLY A 122 -28.10 1.61 13.52
CA GLY A 122 -27.63 2.98 13.69
C GLY A 122 -26.24 3.12 14.31
N THR A 123 -25.52 2.01 14.55
CA THR A 123 -24.20 2.00 15.19
C THR A 123 -23.05 2.14 14.21
N LEU A 124 -23.30 1.89 12.92
CA LEU A 124 -22.32 1.94 11.84
C LEU A 124 -22.83 2.80 10.70
N LYS A 125 -21.90 3.48 10.02
CA LYS A 125 -22.12 4.20 8.76
C LYS A 125 -20.95 3.98 7.81
N ALA A 126 -21.17 4.12 6.52
CA ALA A 126 -20.06 4.24 5.57
C ALA A 126 -19.30 5.54 5.82
N ASN A 127 -17.97 5.50 5.73
CA ASN A 127 -17.12 6.68 5.92
C ASN A 127 -17.01 7.58 4.69
N MET A 128 -17.59 7.16 3.57
CA MET A 128 -17.78 7.93 2.34
C MET A 128 -19.03 7.41 1.60
N PRO A 129 -19.60 8.18 0.66
CA PRO A 129 -20.69 7.68 -0.19
C PRO A 129 -20.27 6.43 -0.96
N VAL A 130 -21.12 5.39 -0.93
CA VAL A 130 -20.91 4.13 -1.65
C VAL A 130 -21.86 4.12 -2.85
N THR A 131 -21.30 3.94 -4.04
CA THR A 131 -22.03 3.95 -5.32
C THR A 131 -21.94 2.60 -6.02
N GLU A 132 -20.83 1.88 -5.82
CA GLU A 132 -20.57 0.60 -6.44
C GLU A 132 -20.06 -0.41 -5.39
N ARG A 133 -20.03 -1.69 -5.80
CA ARG A 133 -19.31 -2.74 -5.10
C ARG A 133 -18.33 -3.40 -6.06
N LEU A 134 -17.10 -3.62 -5.60
CA LEU A 134 -16.14 -4.44 -6.34
C LEU A 134 -16.24 -5.87 -5.84
N ARG A 135 -16.63 -6.79 -6.72
CA ARG A 135 -16.72 -8.22 -6.46
C ARG A 135 -15.49 -8.91 -7.04
N VAL A 136 -14.78 -9.68 -6.22
CA VAL A 136 -13.65 -10.53 -6.62
C VAL A 136 -14.01 -11.96 -6.29
N VAL A 137 -14.20 -12.80 -7.31
CA VAL A 137 -14.50 -14.22 -7.22
C VAL A 137 -13.21 -15.00 -7.44
N PHE A 138 -12.84 -15.83 -6.47
CA PHE A 138 -11.64 -16.66 -6.55
C PHE A 138 -11.92 -17.96 -7.29
N ASP A 139 -10.91 -18.49 -7.97
CA ASP A 139 -10.96 -19.74 -8.73
C ASP A 139 -10.69 -20.94 -7.82
N GLU A 140 -11.52 -21.06 -6.79
CA GLU A 140 -11.48 -22.14 -5.82
C GLU A 140 -12.83 -22.85 -5.76
N PRO A 141 -12.84 -24.17 -5.55
CA PRO A 141 -14.09 -24.88 -5.39
C PRO A 141 -14.86 -24.30 -4.19
N PRO A 142 -16.20 -24.19 -4.29
CA PRO A 142 -16.99 -23.82 -3.14
C PRO A 142 -16.79 -24.81 -2.00
N VAL A 143 -16.87 -24.31 -0.77
CA VAL A 143 -17.07 -25.19 0.38
C VAL A 143 -18.47 -25.79 0.25
N GLU A 144 -18.64 -27.05 0.65
CA GLU A 144 -19.87 -27.82 0.42
C GLU A 144 -21.16 -27.04 0.77
N GLY A 145 -22.02 -26.81 -0.23
CA GLY A 145 -23.28 -26.06 -0.08
C GLY A 145 -23.20 -24.53 -0.23
N ASP A 146 -22.01 -23.96 -0.41
CA ASP A 146 -21.81 -22.50 -0.50
C ASP A 146 -21.52 -21.99 -1.92
N ALA A 147 -21.51 -20.67 -2.07
CA ALA A 147 -21.01 -20.00 -3.27
C ALA A 147 -19.47 -20.05 -3.34
N PRO A 148 -18.87 -19.88 -4.54
CA PRO A 148 -17.42 -19.73 -4.66
C PRO A 148 -16.89 -18.63 -3.74
N PRO A 149 -15.68 -18.78 -3.17
CA PRO A 149 -15.12 -17.77 -2.30
C PRO A 149 -15.09 -16.40 -2.99
N THR A 150 -15.70 -15.40 -2.35
CA THR A 150 -15.89 -14.08 -2.94
C THR A 150 -15.53 -13.00 -1.93
N SER A 151 -14.72 -12.04 -2.35
CA SER A 151 -14.52 -10.78 -1.62
C SER A 151 -15.37 -9.67 -2.23
N VAL A 152 -16.06 -8.91 -1.39
CA VAL A 152 -16.86 -7.75 -1.80
C VAL A 152 -16.31 -6.51 -1.08
N PHE A 153 -15.93 -5.51 -1.85
CA PHE A 153 -15.47 -4.22 -1.35
C PHE A 153 -16.51 -3.14 -1.65
N LEU A 154 -16.81 -2.31 -0.66
CA LEU A 154 -17.67 -1.14 -0.84
C LEU A 154 -16.87 -0.07 -1.56
N VAL A 155 -17.38 0.47 -2.66
CA VAL A 155 -16.65 1.40 -3.52
C VAL A 155 -17.42 2.71 -3.66
N GLY A 156 -16.69 3.80 -3.61
CA GLY A 156 -17.18 5.11 -4.02
C GLY A 156 -16.07 5.96 -4.60
N ARG A 157 -16.37 7.23 -4.81
CA ARG A 157 -15.41 8.20 -5.35
C ARG A 157 -15.08 9.29 -4.33
N GLU A 158 -13.80 9.61 -4.21
CA GLU A 158 -13.28 10.72 -3.42
C GLU A 158 -12.22 11.45 -4.25
N ALA A 159 -12.32 12.78 -4.35
CA ALA A 159 -11.43 13.62 -5.16
C ALA A 159 -11.26 13.12 -6.62
N GLY A 160 -12.33 12.58 -7.22
CA GLY A 160 -12.33 12.09 -8.61
C GLY A 160 -11.69 10.70 -8.81
N ALA A 161 -11.22 10.05 -7.74
CA ALA A 161 -10.65 8.70 -7.79
C ALA A 161 -11.52 7.69 -7.04
N TYR A 162 -11.47 6.44 -7.47
CA TYR A 162 -12.10 5.32 -6.79
C TYR A 162 -11.39 4.98 -5.48
N ARG A 163 -12.18 4.77 -4.43
CA ARG A 163 -11.71 4.35 -3.11
C ARG A 163 -12.61 3.29 -2.51
N ILE A 164 -12.03 2.50 -1.62
CA ILE A 164 -12.74 1.49 -0.84
C ILE A 164 -13.26 2.15 0.44
N ALA A 165 -14.58 2.14 0.61
CA ALA A 165 -15.26 2.62 1.79
C ALA A 165 -15.22 1.59 2.92
N LEU A 166 -15.27 2.08 4.15
CA LEU A 166 -15.37 1.27 5.36
C LEU A 166 -16.61 1.63 6.15
N LEU A 167 -17.18 0.61 6.81
CA LEU A 167 -18.18 0.81 7.84
C LEU A 167 -17.50 1.17 9.17
N VAL A 168 -17.78 2.37 9.65
CA VAL A 168 -17.20 2.96 10.86
C VAL A 168 -18.30 3.29 11.89
N PRO A 169 -17.97 3.32 13.20
CA PRO A 169 -18.94 3.67 14.23
C PRO A 169 -19.53 5.09 14.05
N THR A 170 -20.81 5.25 14.35
CA THR A 170 -21.53 6.54 14.32
C THR A 170 -21.33 7.40 15.57
N GLY A 171 -20.97 6.78 16.70
CA GLY A 171 -20.75 7.45 17.99
C GLY A 171 -19.27 7.58 18.40
N PRO A 172 -18.95 8.49 19.34
CA PRO A 172 -17.60 8.64 19.87
C PRO A 172 -17.10 7.31 20.47
N PRO A 173 -15.76 7.09 20.53
CA PRO A 173 -15.21 5.94 21.21
C PRO A 173 -15.71 5.92 22.66
N ARG A 174 -16.59 4.96 22.97
CA ARG A 174 -16.96 4.67 24.36
C ARG A 174 -15.65 4.31 25.08
N GLY A 175 -15.37 5.06 26.14
CA GLY A 175 -14.15 4.96 26.94
C GLY A 175 -13.90 3.53 27.42
N LYS A 176 -12.61 3.23 27.59
CA LYS A 176 -12.06 1.92 27.96
C LYS A 176 -12.71 1.31 29.19
#